data_AF-X1S2G5-F1
#
_entry.id   AF-X1S2G5-F1
#
_cell.length_a   1.000
_cell.length_b   1.000
_cell.length_c   1.000
_cell.angle_alpha   90.00
_cell.angle_beta   90.00
_cell.angle_gamma   90.00
#
_symmetry.space_group_name_H-M   'P 1'
#
loop_
_entity.id
_entity.type
_entity.pdbx_description
1 polymer ?
#
loop_
_entity_poly.entity_id
_entity_poly.type
_entity_poly.pdbx_seq_one_letter_code
_entity_poly.pdbx_strand_id
1 'polypeptide(L)'
;MVDVRMTMDEYLTLLGGLTDAPSDMSPAATEEMPKKKRSSAYSRRYKANFRKVAPRFKLKNGKWKKNGFKSAVKLAHKMSKK
;
A
#
# COMPACT_ATOMS: atom_id res chain seq x y z
N MET A 1 -67.20 8.85 -0.56
CA MET A 1 -65.78 9.16 -0.84
C MET A 1 -65.31 10.07 0.29
N VAL A 2 -64.23 9.70 0.99
CA VAL A 2 -63.69 10.49 2.10
C VAL A 2 -62.57 11.36 1.55
N ASP A 3 -62.72 12.68 1.60
CA ASP A 3 -61.67 13.60 1.16
C ASP A 3 -60.60 13.71 2.25
N VAL A 4 -59.45 13.10 1.97
CA VAL A 4 -58.27 13.11 2.85
C VAL A 4 -57.50 14.40 2.59
N ARG A 5 -57.70 15.39 3.48
CA ARG A 5 -57.03 16.70 3.46
C ARG A 5 -55.79 16.66 4.35
N MET A 6 -54.68 16.18 3.82
CA MET A 6 -53.37 16.24 4.48
C MET A 6 -52.77 17.65 4.33
N THR A 7 -52.08 18.12 5.36
CA THR A 7 -51.37 19.41 5.32
C THR A 7 -50.13 19.31 4.43
N MET A 8 -49.68 20.42 3.84
CA MET A 8 -48.48 20.42 2.96
C MET A 8 -47.23 19.87 3.67
N ASP A 9 -47.14 20.08 4.99
CA ASP A 9 -46.06 19.54 5.82
C ASP A 9 -46.11 18.01 5.94
N GLU A 10 -47.30 17.41 6.00
CA GLU A 10 -47.45 15.95 5.98
C GLU A 10 -47.13 15.36 4.61
N TYR A 11 -47.46 16.06 3.51
CA TYR A 11 -47.08 15.65 2.16
C TYR A 11 -45.55 15.70 1.97
N LEU A 12 -44.89 16.75 2.44
CA LEU A 12 -43.42 16.87 2.40
C LEU A 12 -42.74 15.83 3.28
N THR A 13 -43.32 15.50 4.44
CA THR A 13 -42.81 14.44 5.32
C THR A 13 -42.99 13.06 4.69
N LEU A 14 -44.05 12.82 3.91
CA LEU A 14 -44.23 11.58 3.16
C LEU A 14 -43.33 11.49 1.91
N LEU A 15 -43.03 12.63 1.28
CA LEU A 15 -42.13 12.72 0.14
C LEU A 15 -40.64 12.66 0.54
N GLY A 16 -40.29 13.24 1.69
CA GLY A 16 -38.95 13.23 2.31
C GLY A 16 -38.74 12.09 3.31
N GLY A 17 -39.80 11.39 3.73
CA GLY A 17 -39.79 10.34 4.74
C GLY A 17 -39.20 9.01 4.30
N LEU A 18 -38.51 8.98 3.17
CA LEU A 18 -37.61 7.87 2.81
C LEU A 18 -36.15 8.15 3.21
N THR A 19 -35.83 9.33 3.76
CA THR A 19 -34.44 9.69 4.12
C THR A 19 -34.13 9.71 5.61
N ASP A 20 -35.04 9.28 6.49
CA ASP A 20 -34.71 8.96 7.90
C ASP A 20 -34.34 7.47 8.06
N ALA A 21 -33.75 6.86 7.03
CA ALA A 21 -32.81 5.79 7.30
C ALA A 21 -31.59 6.45 7.93
N PRO A 22 -31.07 5.99 9.09
CA PRO A 22 -29.70 6.34 9.44
C PRO A 22 -28.88 5.99 8.21
N SER A 23 -28.21 6.98 7.65
CA SER A 23 -27.12 6.73 6.73
C SER A 23 -26.09 5.94 7.53
N ASP A 24 -26.29 4.63 7.63
CA ASP A 24 -25.23 3.65 7.80
C ASP A 24 -24.38 3.80 6.55
N MET A 25 -23.58 4.86 6.56
CA MET A 25 -22.27 4.90 5.93
C MET A 25 -21.46 3.82 6.62
N SER A 26 -21.82 2.57 6.32
CA SER A 26 -20.93 1.44 6.38
C SER A 26 -19.68 1.91 5.66
N PRO A 27 -18.52 2.05 6.34
CA PRO A 27 -17.31 2.39 5.64
C PRO A 27 -17.12 1.26 4.65
N ALA A 28 -17.35 1.57 3.36
CA ALA A 28 -17.12 0.68 2.25
C ALA A 28 -15.84 -0.07 2.54
N ALA A 29 -15.96 -1.39 2.70
CA ALA A 29 -14.89 -2.28 3.11
C ALA A 29 -13.67 -1.91 2.28
N THR A 30 -12.78 -1.14 2.90
CA THR A 30 -11.55 -0.72 2.24
C THR A 30 -10.78 -2.01 2.19
N GLU A 31 -10.73 -2.66 1.02
CA GLU A 31 -10.02 -3.91 0.82
C GLU A 31 -8.70 -3.80 1.57
N GLU A 32 -8.55 -4.55 2.67
CA GLU A 32 -7.41 -4.40 3.56
C GLU A 32 -6.18 -4.81 2.77
N MET A 33 -5.53 -3.83 2.11
CA MET A 33 -4.32 -4.08 1.36
C MET A 33 -3.33 -4.71 2.33
N PRO A 34 -2.74 -5.87 1.99
CA PRO A 34 -1.90 -6.59 2.91
C PRO A 34 -0.79 -5.67 3.41
N LYS A 35 -0.76 -5.42 4.73
CA LYS A 35 0.22 -4.54 5.37
C LYS A 35 1.62 -4.96 4.92
N LYS A 36 2.38 -4.03 4.34
CA LYS A 36 3.76 -4.31 3.88
C LYS A 36 4.59 -4.80 5.07
N LYS A 37 4.95 -6.09 5.04
CA LYS A 37 5.77 -6.71 6.09
C LYS A 37 7.13 -6.02 6.15
N ARG A 38 7.60 -5.72 7.36
CA ARG A 38 8.95 -5.16 7.57
C ARG A 38 9.99 -6.13 7.01
N SER A 39 11.01 -5.59 6.35
CA SER A 39 12.11 -6.40 5.81
C SER A 39 12.90 -7.08 6.94
N SER A 40 13.23 -8.36 6.74
CA SER A 40 14.07 -9.14 7.66
C SER A 40 15.41 -8.44 7.93
N ALA A 41 15.98 -8.66 9.12
CA ALA A 41 17.29 -8.13 9.49
C ALA A 41 18.37 -8.46 8.47
N TYR A 42 18.36 -9.68 7.93
CA TYR A 42 19.30 -10.10 6.87
C TYR A 42 19.13 -9.28 5.59
N SER A 43 17.90 -9.06 5.13
CA SER A 43 17.61 -8.26 3.93
C SER A 43 18.10 -6.82 4.08
N ARG A 44 17.92 -6.23 5.26
CA ARG A 44 18.43 -4.90 5.59
C ARG A 44 19.97 -4.84 5.55
N ARG A 45 20.64 -5.82 6.18
CA ARG A 45 22.11 -5.95 6.14
C ARG A 45 22.62 -6.12 4.70
N TYR A 46 22.00 -7.01 3.94
CA TYR A 46 22.32 -7.23 2.53
C TYR A 46 22.20 -5.97 1.69
N LYS A 47 21.08 -5.24 1.79
CA LYS A 47 20.88 -3.98 1.05
C LYS A 47 21.97 -2.96 1.38
N ALA A 48 22.33 -2.82 2.65
CA ALA A 48 23.40 -1.92 3.08
C ALA A 48 24.76 -2.34 2.53
N ASN A 49 25.11 -3.61 2.63
CA ASN A 49 26.39 -4.15 2.15
C ASN A 49 26.50 -4.09 0.62
N PHE A 50 25.44 -4.42 -0.10
CA PHE A 50 25.42 -4.37 -1.56
C PHE A 50 25.67 -2.94 -2.07
N ARG A 51 25.10 -1.92 -1.43
CA ARG A 51 25.35 -0.50 -1.77
C ARG A 51 26.83 -0.11 -1.62
N LYS A 52 27.51 -0.63 -0.59
CA LYS A 52 28.95 -0.40 -0.35
C LYS A 52 29.82 -1.13 -1.38
N VAL A 53 29.41 -2.34 -1.77
CA VAL A 53 30.20 -3.23 -2.63
C VAL A 53 30.03 -2.90 -4.12
N ALA A 54 28.82 -2.54 -4.55
CA ALA A 54 28.48 -2.26 -5.95
C ALA A 54 29.46 -1.32 -6.68
N PRO A 55 29.87 -0.15 -6.15
CA PRO A 55 30.75 0.76 -6.89
C PRO A 55 32.13 0.15 -7.23
N ARG A 56 32.61 -0.82 -6.45
CA ARG A 56 33.91 -1.50 -6.71
C ARG A 56 33.88 -2.36 -7.98
N PHE A 57 32.71 -2.92 -8.29
CA PHE A 57 32.47 -3.83 -9.41
C PHE A 57 31.83 -3.15 -10.63
N LYS A 58 31.48 -1.87 -10.50
CA LYS A 58 31.05 -1.03 -11.62
C LYS A 58 32.24 -0.36 -12.28
N LEU A 59 32.08 -0.06 -13.56
CA LEU A 59 32.96 0.78 -14.35
C LEU A 59 32.60 2.25 -14.10
N LYS A 60 33.46 3.19 -14.53
CA LYS A 60 33.20 4.64 -14.42
C LYS A 60 31.91 5.06 -15.14
N ASN A 61 31.54 4.35 -16.21
CA ASN A 61 30.30 4.55 -16.96
C ASN A 61 29.05 3.93 -16.29
N GLY A 62 29.17 3.36 -15.09
CA GLY A 62 28.06 2.74 -14.36
C GLY A 62 27.69 1.32 -14.80
N LYS A 63 28.23 0.82 -15.92
CA LYS A 63 28.07 -0.57 -16.36
C LYS A 63 28.81 -1.52 -15.42
N TRP A 64 28.35 -2.75 -15.32
CA TRP A 64 29.04 -3.78 -14.56
C TRP A 64 30.29 -4.25 -15.31
N LYS A 65 31.38 -4.53 -14.58
CA LYS A 65 32.52 -5.27 -15.12
C LYS A 65 32.06 -6.68 -15.58
N LYS A 66 32.83 -7.35 -16.43
CA LYS A 66 32.57 -8.76 -16.79
C LYS A 66 32.45 -9.59 -15.50
N ASN A 67 31.33 -10.28 -15.33
CA ASN A 67 30.97 -11.01 -14.10
C ASN A 67 30.93 -10.17 -12.81
N GLY A 68 30.97 -8.84 -12.90
CA GLY A 68 31.06 -7.92 -11.77
C GLY A 68 29.83 -7.97 -10.86
N PHE A 69 28.64 -8.07 -11.45
CA PHE A 69 27.40 -8.21 -10.67
C PHE A 69 27.39 -9.49 -9.83
N LYS A 70 27.74 -10.64 -10.43
CA LYS A 70 27.84 -11.93 -9.73
C LYS A 70 28.84 -11.87 -8.57
N SER A 71 30.01 -11.27 -8.80
CA SER A 71 31.02 -11.08 -7.76
C SER A 71 30.55 -10.16 -6.64
N ALA A 72 29.86 -9.06 -6.97
CA ALA A 72 29.30 -8.13 -6.00
C ALA A 72 28.24 -8.79 -5.11
N VAL A 73 27.32 -9.55 -5.70
CA VAL A 73 26.27 -10.29 -4.98
C VAL A 73 26.88 -11.32 -4.03
N LYS A 74 27.86 -12.11 -4.51
CA LYS A 74 28.55 -13.11 -3.69
C LYS A 74 29.25 -12.48 -2.49
N LEU A 75 29.93 -11.34 -2.70
CA LEU A 75 30.60 -10.62 -1.62
C LEU A 75 29.61 -10.00 -0.63
N ALA A 76 28.52 -9.40 -1.12
CA ALA A 76 27.48 -8.81 -0.27
C ALA A 76 26.78 -9.87 0.61
N HIS A 77 26.48 -11.04 0.06
CA HIS A 77 25.94 -12.15 0.86
C HIS A 77 26.95 -12.65 1.89
N LYS A 78 28.22 -12.83 1.52
CA LYS A 78 29.28 -13.21 2.46
C LYS A 78 29.37 -12.22 3.64
N MET A 79 29.29 -10.92 3.37
CA MET A 79 29.30 -9.87 4.40
C MET A 79 28.03 -9.84 5.26
N SER A 80 26.90 -10.35 4.76
CA SER A 80 25.61 -10.28 5.45
C SER A 80 25.28 -11.52 6.27
N LYS A 81 26.00 -12.62 6.02
CA LYS A 81 25.94 -13.86 6.80
C LYS A 81 26.80 -13.80 8.07
N LYS A 82 27.68 -12.81 8.18
CA LYS A 82 28.46 -12.50 9.37
C LYS A 82 27.62 -11.63 10.32
#